data_AF-A0A1P8NJ38-F1
#
_entry.id   AF-A0A1P8NJ38-F1
#
_cell.length_a   1.000
_cell.length_b   1.000
_cell.length_c   1.000
_cell.angle_alpha   90.00
_cell.angle_beta   90.00
_cell.angle_gamma   90.00
#
_symmetry.space_group_name_H-M   'P 1'
#
loop_
_entity.id
_entity.type
_entity.pdbx_description
1 polymer ?
#
loop_
_entity_poly.entity_id
_entity_poly.type
_entity_poly.pdbx_seq_one_letter_code
_entity_poly.pdbx_strand_id
1 'polypeptide(L)'
;MTADPRQLREHAAVLRHGADRLTLLRLRLANTIVDVTRSGDATTRRIGEEVRERWTDQPYLELGRIAAGLRASARRLDRIATVGERTSGRRLGGYEGAGFLGRGDDAHRHVGEVAEFVGTARGASIGGFPLVPAADEGLLAHPSHTLGVATPAYDEDADQE
;
A
#
# COMPACT_ATOMS: atom_id res chain seq x y z
N MET A 1 -7.38 23.17 -8.07
CA MET A 1 -8.16 22.06 -7.49
C MET A 1 -7.34 20.78 -7.63
N THR A 2 -6.69 20.31 -6.57
CA THR A 2 -5.99 19.01 -6.56
C THR A 2 -6.98 17.93 -6.12
N ALA A 3 -7.13 16.86 -6.91
CA ALA A 3 -8.00 15.74 -6.56
C ALA A 3 -7.57 15.11 -5.22
N ASP A 4 -8.54 14.73 -4.39
CA ASP A 4 -8.29 14.12 -3.08
C ASP A 4 -7.57 12.76 -3.24
N PRO A 5 -6.38 12.57 -2.64
CA PRO A 5 -5.64 11.31 -2.72
C PRO A 5 -6.43 10.07 -2.29
N ARG A 6 -7.39 10.22 -1.37
CA ARG A 6 -8.27 9.11 -0.96
C ARG A 6 -9.18 8.67 -2.11
N GLN A 7 -9.86 9.62 -2.76
CA GLN A 7 -10.71 9.35 -3.91
C GLN A 7 -9.93 8.71 -5.06
N LEU A 8 -8.70 9.17 -5.32
CA LEU A 8 -7.83 8.57 -6.33
C LEU A 8 -7.53 7.09 -6.05
N ARG A 9 -7.33 6.72 -4.78
CA ARG A 9 -7.13 5.31 -4.39
C ARG A 9 -8.39 4.48 -4.50
N GLU A 10 -9.54 5.03 -4.13
CA GLU A 10 -10.83 4.36 -4.28
C GLU A 10 -11.08 4.05 -5.76
N HIS A 11 -10.85 5.02 -6.66
CA HIS A 11 -10.91 4.79 -8.10
C HIS A 11 -9.88 3.76 -8.59
N ALA A 12 -8.63 3.81 -8.11
CA ALA A 12 -7.63 2.82 -8.45
C ALA A 12 -8.05 1.39 -8.04
N ALA A 13 -8.70 1.24 -6.88
CA ALA A 13 -9.23 -0.03 -6.41
C ALA A 13 -10.36 -0.55 -7.31
N VAL A 14 -11.29 0.32 -7.72
CA VAL A 14 -12.36 -0.04 -8.67
C VAL A 14 -11.78 -0.51 -10.01
N LEU A 15 -10.75 0.17 -10.53
CA LEU A 15 -10.08 -0.21 -11.78
C LEU A 15 -9.38 -1.57 -11.66
N ARG A 16 -8.70 -1.85 -10.53
CA ARG A 16 -8.11 -3.18 -10.26
C ARG A 16 -9.18 -4.26 -10.24
N HIS A 17 -10.28 -4.04 -9.51
CA HIS A 17 -11.37 -4.99 -9.43
C HIS A 17 -12.01 -5.25 -10.80
N GLY A 18 -12.20 -4.20 -11.60
CA GLY A 18 -12.66 -4.33 -13.00
C GLY A 18 -11.72 -5.16 -13.86
N ALA A 19 -10.40 -4.93 -13.76
CA ALA A 19 -9.40 -5.71 -14.47
C ALA A 19 -9.43 -7.19 -14.09
N ASP A 20 -9.60 -7.50 -12.81
CA ASP A 20 -9.65 -8.87 -12.30
C ASP A 20 -10.91 -9.60 -12.76
N ARG A 21 -12.08 -8.94 -12.70
CA ARG A 21 -13.33 -9.51 -13.23
C ARG A 21 -13.23 -9.79 -14.73
N LEU A 22 -12.63 -8.87 -15.49
CA LEU A 22 -12.44 -9.06 -16.93
C LEU A 22 -11.48 -10.21 -17.23
N THR A 23 -10.42 -10.34 -16.43
CA THR A 23 -9.46 -11.45 -16.52
C THR A 23 -10.16 -12.79 -16.26
N LEU A 24 -10.99 -12.87 -15.20
CA LEU A 24 -11.75 -14.07 -14.86
C LEU A 24 -12.79 -14.41 -15.94
N LEU A 25 -13.51 -13.42 -16.46
CA LEU A 25 -14.46 -13.62 -17.54
C LEU A 25 -13.78 -14.18 -18.79
N ARG A 26 -12.63 -13.60 -19.18
CA ARG A 26 -11.82 -14.07 -20.31
C ARG A 26 -11.40 -15.52 -20.15
N LEU A 27 -10.96 -15.93 -18.95
CA LEU A 27 -10.57 -17.31 -18.67
C LEU A 27 -11.76 -18.27 -18.69
N ARG A 28 -12.90 -17.87 -18.10
CA ARG A 28 -14.12 -18.68 -18.11
C ARG A 28 -14.61 -18.94 -19.53
N LEU A 29 -14.68 -17.88 -20.36
CA LEU A 29 -15.08 -18.01 -21.76
C LEU A 29 -14.11 -18.90 -22.54
N ALA A 30 -12.80 -18.72 -22.36
CA ALA A 30 -11.80 -19.57 -23.01
C ALA A 30 -11.99 -21.06 -22.64
N ASN A 31 -12.20 -21.37 -21.36
CA ASN A 31 -12.43 -22.74 -20.90
C ASN A 31 -13.73 -23.31 -21.47
N THR A 32 -14.84 -22.57 -21.40
CA THR A 32 -16.12 -23.02 -21.97
C THR A 32 -16.01 -23.30 -23.47
N ILE A 33 -15.29 -22.47 -24.22
CA ILE A 33 -15.06 -22.69 -25.66
C ILE A 33 -14.25 -23.97 -25.89
N VAL A 34 -13.21 -24.20 -25.09
CA VAL A 34 -12.42 -25.44 -25.16
C VAL A 34 -13.29 -26.66 -24.84
N ASP A 35 -14.18 -26.59 -23.87
CA ASP A 35 -15.09 -27.69 -23.54
C ASP A 35 -16.03 -28.03 -24.70
N VAL A 36 -16.58 -27.01 -25.38
CA VAL A 36 -17.44 -27.21 -26.56
C VAL A 36 -16.65 -27.86 -27.71
N THR A 37 -15.39 -27.46 -27.93
CA THR A 37 -14.52 -28.07 -28.96
C THR A 37 -14.15 -29.53 -28.69
N ARG A 38 -14.42 -30.04 -27.48
CA ARG A 38 -14.19 -31.43 -27.08
C ARG A 38 -15.48 -32.25 -27.06
N SER A 39 -16.59 -31.70 -27.53
CA SER A 39 -17.88 -32.39 -27.55
C SER A 39 -17.82 -33.69 -28.37
N GLY A 40 -18.50 -34.73 -27.87
CA GLY A 40 -18.69 -35.99 -28.59
C GLY A 40 -19.57 -35.84 -29.84
N ASP A 41 -20.49 -34.87 -29.83
CA ASP A 41 -21.32 -34.55 -30.99
C ASP A 41 -20.51 -33.77 -32.05
N ALA A 42 -20.49 -34.29 -33.27
CA ALA A 42 -19.73 -33.71 -34.39
C ALA A 42 -20.22 -32.31 -34.78
N THR A 43 -21.53 -32.06 -34.67
CA THR A 43 -22.10 -30.73 -35.00
C THR A 43 -21.66 -29.69 -33.99
N THR A 44 -21.81 -30.00 -32.70
CA THR A 44 -21.37 -29.15 -31.59
C THR A 44 -19.87 -28.89 -31.64
N ARG A 45 -19.06 -29.92 -31.95
CA ARG A 45 -17.61 -29.78 -32.08
C ARG A 45 -17.23 -28.77 -33.16
N ARG A 46 -17.80 -28.89 -34.36
CA ARG A 46 -17.57 -27.96 -35.48
C ARG A 46 -17.93 -26.52 -35.11
N ILE A 47 -19.09 -26.32 -34.48
CA ILE A 47 -19.49 -24.99 -33.99
C ILE A 47 -18.49 -24.46 -32.96
N GLY A 48 -18.02 -25.32 -32.05
CA GLY A 48 -16.99 -24.97 -31.07
C GLY A 48 -15.69 -24.50 -31.71
N GLU A 49 -15.24 -25.19 -32.76
CA GLU A 49 -14.04 -24.81 -33.53
C GLU A 49 -14.20 -23.45 -34.22
N GLU A 50 -15.33 -23.21 -34.89
CA GLU A 50 -15.67 -21.92 -35.52
C GLU A 50 -15.75 -20.77 -34.49
N VAL A 51 -16.26 -21.04 -33.28
CA VAL A 51 -16.30 -20.06 -32.19
C VAL A 51 -14.89 -19.83 -31.63
N ARG A 52 -14.10 -20.89 -31.46
CA ARG A 52 -12.73 -20.80 -30.95
C ARG A 52 -11.86 -19.93 -31.84
N GLU A 53 -11.92 -20.12 -33.15
CA GLU A 53 -11.15 -19.32 -34.12
C GLU A 53 -11.49 -17.84 -33.99
N ARG A 54 -12.79 -17.50 -34.02
CA ARG A 54 -13.26 -16.11 -33.84
C ARG A 54 -12.88 -15.53 -32.49
N TRP A 55 -12.95 -16.32 -31.42
CA TRP A 55 -12.58 -15.91 -30.08
C TRP A 55 -11.09 -15.59 -29.95
N THR A 56 -10.22 -16.40 -30.57
CA THR A 56 -8.76 -16.22 -30.48
C THR A 56 -8.25 -15.03 -31.27
N ASP A 57 -8.90 -14.66 -32.36
CA ASP A 57 -8.40 -13.64 -33.28
C ASP A 57 -8.49 -12.22 -32.68
N GLN A 58 -9.67 -11.84 -32.17
CA GLN A 58 -9.89 -10.47 -31.68
C GLN A 58 -10.34 -10.38 -30.22
N PRO A 59 -11.46 -11.01 -29.79
CA PRO A 59 -12.02 -10.76 -28.47
C PRO A 59 -11.08 -11.16 -27.32
N TYR A 60 -10.39 -12.29 -27.45
CA TYR A 60 -9.46 -12.75 -26.42
C TYR A 60 -8.33 -11.75 -26.17
N LEU A 61 -7.72 -11.22 -27.23
CA LEU A 61 -6.63 -10.24 -27.13
C LEU A 61 -7.13 -8.89 -26.62
N GLU A 62 -8.28 -8.44 -27.11
CA GLU A 62 -8.87 -7.15 -26.75
C GLU A 62 -9.22 -7.08 -25.26
N LEU A 63 -9.87 -8.10 -24.71
CA LEU A 63 -10.15 -8.19 -23.27
C LEU A 63 -8.87 -8.16 -22.43
N GLY A 64 -7.80 -8.79 -22.92
CA GLY A 64 -6.48 -8.72 -22.30
C GLY A 64 -5.89 -7.30 -22.29
N ARG A 65 -5.98 -6.59 -23.41
CA ARG A 65 -5.52 -5.19 -23.52
C ARG A 65 -6.31 -4.26 -22.60
N ILE A 66 -7.63 -4.41 -22.54
CA ILE A 66 -8.48 -3.60 -21.64
C ILE A 66 -8.10 -3.86 -20.18
N ALA A 67 -7.95 -5.13 -19.76
CA ALA A 67 -7.54 -5.45 -18.39
C ALA A 67 -6.16 -4.88 -18.05
N ALA A 68 -5.21 -4.91 -18.99
CA ALA A 68 -3.89 -4.30 -18.82
C ALA A 68 -3.98 -2.76 -18.71
N GLY A 69 -4.81 -2.13 -19.55
CA GLY A 69 -5.06 -0.68 -19.51
C GLY A 69 -5.68 -0.24 -18.17
N LEU A 70 -6.65 -0.98 -17.65
CA LEU A 70 -7.24 -0.72 -16.33
C LEU A 70 -6.19 -0.80 -15.21
N ARG A 71 -5.30 -1.81 -15.23
CA ARG A 71 -4.20 -1.94 -14.26
C ARG A 71 -3.19 -0.80 -14.39
N ALA A 72 -2.85 -0.39 -15.60
CA ALA A 72 -1.94 0.73 -15.86
C ALA A 72 -2.53 2.05 -15.33
N SER A 73 -3.83 2.30 -15.58
CA SER A 73 -4.55 3.45 -15.06
C SER A 73 -4.60 3.45 -13.52
N ALA A 74 -4.89 2.31 -12.90
CA ALA A 74 -4.86 2.17 -11.44
C ALA A 74 -3.48 2.55 -10.85
N ARG A 75 -2.39 2.00 -11.42
CA ARG A 75 -1.02 2.34 -11.01
C ARG A 75 -0.70 3.82 -11.19
N ARG A 76 -1.23 4.46 -12.24
CA ARG A 76 -1.08 5.91 -12.46
C ARG A 76 -1.80 6.71 -11.37
N LEU A 77 -3.04 6.34 -11.03
CA LEU A 77 -3.79 6.99 -9.95
C LEU A 77 -3.09 6.85 -8.60
N ASP A 78 -2.58 5.66 -8.26
CA ASP A 78 -1.84 5.46 -7.01
C ASP A 78 -0.55 6.30 -6.93
N ARG A 79 0.15 6.47 -8.06
CA ARG A 79 1.33 7.36 -8.13
C ARG A 79 0.93 8.82 -7.91
N ILE A 80 -0.14 9.29 -8.55
CA ILE A 80 -0.64 10.67 -8.36
C ILE A 80 -1.09 10.89 -6.92
N ALA A 81 -1.82 9.94 -6.33
CA ALA A 81 -2.23 9.99 -4.93
C ALA A 81 -1.01 10.08 -4.00
N THR A 82 0.01 9.26 -4.23
CA THR A 82 1.26 9.27 -3.45
C THR A 82 1.99 10.61 -3.55
N VAL A 83 2.07 11.20 -4.74
CA VAL A 83 2.65 12.54 -4.92
C VAL A 83 1.83 13.59 -4.17
N GLY A 84 0.50 13.57 -4.30
CA GLY A 84 -0.40 14.50 -3.63
C GLY A 84 -0.34 14.45 -2.10
N GLU A 85 -0.15 13.26 -1.52
CA GLU A 85 0.04 13.11 -0.08
C GLU A 85 1.39 13.63 0.41
N ARG A 86 2.45 13.41 -0.38
CA ARG A 86 3.78 13.92 -0.05
C ARG A 86 3.80 15.44 -0.11
N THR A 87 3.20 16.04 -1.13
CA THR A 87 3.14 17.50 -1.27
C THR A 87 2.23 18.16 -0.24
N SER A 88 1.17 17.49 0.21
CA SER A 88 0.28 18.01 1.27
C SER A 88 0.77 17.72 2.70
N GLY A 89 1.96 17.17 2.87
CA GLY A 89 2.51 16.82 4.19
C GLY A 89 1.88 15.59 4.85
N ARG A 90 0.71 15.12 4.38
CA ARG A 90 0.02 13.94 4.92
C ARG A 90 0.86 12.65 4.88
N ARG A 91 1.83 12.55 3.97
CA ARG A 91 2.78 11.43 3.91
C ARG A 91 4.23 11.92 3.96
N LEU A 92 4.61 12.53 5.07
CA LEU A 92 6.01 12.82 5.41
C LEU A 92 6.60 11.70 6.29
N GLY A 93 6.71 10.49 5.74
CA GLY A 93 7.36 9.39 6.44
C GLY A 93 7.40 8.13 5.58
N GLY A 94 8.60 7.80 5.10
CA GLY A 94 8.96 6.44 4.73
C GLY A 94 9.14 6.17 3.24
N TYR A 95 10.40 5.94 2.89
CA TYR A 95 10.82 4.99 1.85
C TYR A 95 10.07 3.64 2.02
N GLU A 96 10.00 2.85 0.95
CA GLU A 96 9.30 1.57 0.91
C GLU A 96 9.78 0.66 2.07
N GLY A 97 8.95 0.49 3.11
CA GLY A 97 9.30 -0.27 4.32
C GLY A 97 9.28 0.51 5.65
N ALA A 98 9.28 1.84 5.63
CA ALA A 98 9.17 2.64 6.86
C ALA A 98 7.70 2.94 7.18
N GLY A 99 7.24 2.40 8.31
CA GLY A 99 5.92 2.68 8.88
C GLY A 99 5.67 4.18 9.07
N PHE A 100 4.39 4.53 9.03
CA PHE A 100 3.83 5.86 9.13
C PHE A 100 4.43 6.69 10.29
N LEU A 101 5.31 7.64 9.97
CA LEU A 101 5.71 8.71 10.88
C LEU A 101 5.12 10.01 10.36
N GLY A 102 3.82 10.21 10.56
CA GLY A 102 3.09 11.38 10.08
C GLY A 102 3.57 12.68 10.72
N ARG A 103 3.93 13.67 9.89
CA ARG A 103 3.79 15.09 10.22
C ARG A 103 2.78 15.73 9.27
N GLY A 104 1.53 15.76 9.67
CA GLY A 104 0.45 16.51 9.02
C GLY A 104 -0.54 16.99 10.08
N ASP A 105 -1.28 18.05 9.79
CA ASP A 105 -2.15 18.78 10.74
C ASP A 105 -3.15 17.90 11.53
N ASP A 106 -3.51 16.71 11.02
CA ASP A 106 -4.33 15.74 11.75
C ASP A 106 -3.59 15.10 12.95
N ALA A 107 -2.27 14.88 12.86
CA ALA A 107 -1.46 14.47 14.01
C ALA A 107 -1.34 15.61 15.04
N HIS A 108 -1.35 16.87 14.59
CA HIS A 108 -1.33 18.02 15.49
C HIS A 108 -2.67 18.18 16.22
N ARG A 109 -3.80 17.92 15.54
CA ARG A 109 -5.13 17.87 16.17
C ARG A 109 -5.22 16.76 17.22
N HIS A 110 -4.71 15.58 16.90
CA HIS A 110 -4.73 14.44 17.84
C HIS A 110 -3.77 14.63 19.02
N VAL A 111 -2.62 15.27 18.82
CA VAL A 111 -1.75 15.71 19.93
C VAL A 111 -2.42 16.80 20.77
N GLY A 112 -3.19 17.71 20.16
CA GLY A 112 -4.02 18.66 20.90
C GLY A 112 -5.07 17.98 21.77
N GLU A 113 -5.80 17.00 21.23
CA GLU A 113 -6.79 16.21 21.95
C GLU A 113 -6.16 15.37 23.09
N VAL A 114 -4.98 14.80 22.87
CA VAL A 114 -4.25 14.05 23.90
C VAL A 114 -3.62 14.98 24.95
N ALA A 115 -3.12 16.15 24.58
CA ALA A 115 -2.62 17.15 25.52
C ALA A 115 -3.75 17.70 26.42
N GLU A 116 -4.95 17.88 25.86
CA GLU A 116 -6.15 18.24 26.62
C GLU A 116 -6.57 17.11 27.57
N PHE A 117 -6.41 15.84 27.18
CA PHE A 117 -6.67 14.68 28.05
C PHE A 117 -5.62 14.50 29.16
N VAL A 118 -4.33 14.62 28.86
CA VAL A 118 -3.21 14.49 29.81
C VAL A 118 -3.12 15.66 30.78
N GLY A 119 -3.64 16.83 30.40
CA GLY A 119 -3.80 18.00 31.29
C GLY A 119 -4.88 17.84 32.36
N THR A 120 -5.68 16.77 32.34
CA THR A 120 -6.63 16.45 33.40
C THR A 120 -6.06 15.41 34.36
N ALA A 121 -6.46 15.48 35.63
CA ALA A 121 -6.02 14.55 36.69
C ALA A 121 -6.24 13.05 36.37
N ARG A 122 -7.00 12.72 35.32
CA ARG A 122 -7.28 11.37 34.85
C ARG A 122 -6.24 10.81 33.85
N GLY A 123 -5.46 11.66 33.18
CA GLY A 123 -4.39 11.22 32.27
C GLY A 123 -3.11 10.77 32.99
N ALA A 124 -2.85 11.31 34.18
CA ALA A 124 -1.70 10.94 35.01
C ALA A 124 -1.80 9.53 35.63
N SER A 125 -2.99 8.93 35.70
CA SER A 125 -3.18 7.60 36.31
C SER A 125 -3.04 6.43 35.32
N ILE A 126 -2.90 6.71 34.02
CA ILE A 126 -2.73 5.69 32.96
C ILE A 126 -1.34 5.88 32.31
N GLY A 127 -0.28 5.67 33.09
CA GLY A 127 1.06 5.38 32.56
C GLY A 127 1.93 6.57 32.12
N GLY A 128 1.64 7.81 32.53
CA GLY A 128 2.49 8.97 32.26
C GLY A 128 3.57 9.17 33.32
N PHE A 129 4.84 8.97 32.94
CA PHE A 129 6.01 9.37 33.74
C PHE A 129 5.93 10.88 34.04
N PRO A 130 6.04 11.34 35.30
CA PRO A 130 5.87 12.74 35.63
C PRO A 130 7.05 13.57 35.09
N LEU A 131 6.75 14.55 34.23
CA LEU A 131 7.65 15.63 33.89
C LEU A 131 7.66 16.63 35.05
N VAL A 132 8.50 16.39 36.07
CA VAL A 132 9.35 17.33 36.82
C VAL A 132 9.93 16.53 38.01
N PRO A 133 11.25 16.33 38.14
CA PRO A 133 11.80 15.78 39.37
C PRO A 133 11.85 16.89 40.43
N ALA A 134 11.21 16.65 41.58
CA ALA A 134 11.63 17.31 42.81
C ALA A 134 13.01 16.76 43.15
N ALA A 135 13.98 17.65 43.37
CA ALA A 135 15.29 17.29 43.87
C ALA A 135 15.14 16.69 45.27
N ASP A 136 15.55 15.42 45.45
CA ASP A 136 16.18 14.97 46.69
C ASP A 136 16.96 13.67 46.49
N GLU A 137 18.00 13.54 47.28
CA GLU A 137 19.12 12.60 47.24
C GLU A 137 18.72 11.11 47.23
N GLY A 138 19.40 10.29 46.41
CA GLY A 138 19.37 8.83 46.58
C GLY A 138 19.57 8.02 45.30
N LEU A 139 20.80 7.57 45.09
CA LEU A 139 21.27 6.68 44.02
C LEU A 139 20.31 5.53 43.64
N LEU A 140 19.90 5.49 42.37
CA LEU A 140 19.85 4.25 41.58
C LEU A 140 20.31 4.57 40.15
N ALA A 141 21.43 3.98 39.75
CA ALA A 141 21.96 4.13 38.39
C ALA A 141 20.98 3.55 37.37
N HIS A 142 20.44 4.41 36.51
CA HIS A 142 19.57 4.03 35.40
C HIS A 142 20.40 3.31 34.31
N PRO A 143 19.88 2.26 33.64
CA PRO A 143 20.62 1.48 32.63
C PRO A 143 20.94 2.25 31.33
N SER A 144 20.72 3.56 31.30
CA SER A 144 21.14 4.45 30.20
C SER A 144 22.60 4.92 30.30
N HIS A 145 23.32 4.60 31.39
CA HIS A 145 24.74 4.91 31.52
C HIS A 145 25.67 4.11 30.57
N THR A 146 25.13 3.15 29.81
CA THR A 146 25.87 2.41 28.76
C THR A 146 25.47 2.81 27.33
N LEU A 147 24.61 3.82 27.13
CA LEU A 147 24.31 4.35 25.79
C LEU A 147 25.27 5.50 25.46
N GLY A 148 26.54 5.14 25.38
CA GLY A 148 27.66 6.02 24.99
C GLY A 148 28.91 5.24 24.62
N VAL A 149 28.79 3.92 24.39
CA VAL A 149 29.91 3.13 23.87
C VAL A 149 30.13 3.58 22.43
N ALA A 150 31.32 4.14 22.19
CA ALA A 150 31.77 4.56 20.87
C ALA A 150 31.54 3.44 19.84
N THR A 151 30.89 3.78 18.74
CA THR A 151 30.81 2.93 17.57
C THR A 151 32.24 2.55 17.16
N PRO A 152 32.60 1.25 17.06
CA PRO A 152 33.91 0.87 16.54
C PRO A 152 34.06 1.48 15.14
N ALA A 153 35.20 2.15 14.88
CA ALA A 153 35.55 2.52 13.53
C ALA A 153 35.70 1.22 12.71
N TYR A 154 34.95 1.11 11.62
CA TYR A 154 35.25 0.10 10.61
C TYR A 154 36.55 0.52 9.93
N ASP A 155 37.53 -0.38 9.89
CA ASP A 155 38.73 -0.21 9.08
C ASP A 155 38.32 -0.21 7.59
N GLU A 156 38.13 0.99 7.03
CA GLU A 156 38.27 1.21 5.59
C GLU A 156 39.78 1.31 5.34
N ASP A 157 40.42 0.18 5.00
CA ASP A 157 41.56 0.05 4.07
C ASP A 157 42.33 -1.27 4.30
N ALA A 158 41.97 -2.31 3.54
CA ALA A 158 42.90 -3.39 3.15
C ALA A 158 42.30 -4.18 1.99
N ASP A 159 42.27 -3.57 0.80
CA ASP A 159 42.29 -4.28 -0.48
C ASP A 159 42.71 -3.28 -1.58
N GLN A 160 44.03 -3.08 -1.71
CA GLN A 160 44.70 -2.71 -2.96
C GLN A 160 46.22 -2.90 -2.82
N GLU A 161 46.70 -3.90 -3.59
CA GLU A 161 48.08 -4.34 -3.91
C GLU A 161 48.92 -5.07 -2.85
#